data_AF-A0A7X0HUD9-F1
#
_entry.id   AF-A0A7X0HUD9-F1
#
_cell.length_a   1.000
_cell.length_b   1.000
_cell.length_c   1.000
_cell.angle_alpha   90.00
_cell.angle_beta   90.00
_cell.angle_gamma   90.00
#
_symmetry.space_group_name_H-M   'P 1'
#
loop_
_entity.id
_entity.type
_entity.pdbx_description
1 polymer ?
#
loop_
_entity_poly.entity_id
_entity_poly.type
_entity_poly.pdbx_seq_one_letter_code
_entity_poly.pdbx_strand_id
1 'polypeptide(L)'
;MDLGKWLWPSAGMDFWKIEDTEYQVEIKWSLNPFLDYKELSYKFYNCGFHIFKNVIESGHDNVKSDMWFLPGIFMLRQSMELGIKALLCRVNTKKRDMQDVFEKCCHDLPMLWGKYVESNAENYLTDEEKQWIVSYLTSLELVDAKSDMFRFPFEDDFLSQYRGKFIDNVDVANNMLQAFALIKKCIECGAIDTIDEFDDKLKPQFFIMASHGIGNCYFWQRLSDDGFHVKVTGYIAVADFIFQTDKLSKEEKTYPLIFMLRNAIELCLKRLFYSMVKNGVPQHVFLSKRKSHLIKKDLWKNVKPVIQYYADEQGQDTELIDVVEQKLFAINDIDKNGDNFRYPTSYSLEYRINDKKLDLKNAYEYMRSLLNFLDRCDSMLDAVAEYENEARSYYEAEMSSEIEWN
;
A
#
# COMPACT_ATOMS: atom_id res chain seq x y z
N MET A 1 -20.72 8.61 -11.36
CA MET A 1 -19.72 8.37 -12.43
C MET A 1 -20.12 7.09 -13.15
N ASP A 2 -20.18 7.13 -14.47
CA ASP A 2 -20.54 5.96 -15.27
C ASP A 2 -19.32 5.02 -15.32
N LEU A 3 -19.30 4.02 -14.43
CA LEU A 3 -18.24 3.02 -14.25
C LEU A 3 -18.03 2.14 -15.51
N GLY A 4 -18.81 2.34 -16.56
CA GLY A 4 -18.73 1.64 -17.84
C GLY A 4 -17.70 2.20 -18.84
N LYS A 5 -17.13 3.40 -18.63
CA LYS A 5 -16.02 3.89 -19.45
C LYS A 5 -14.68 3.39 -18.88
N TRP A 6 -14.10 2.39 -19.52
CA TRP A 6 -12.71 2.00 -19.27
C TRP A 6 -11.79 3.21 -19.50
N LEU A 7 -11.17 3.69 -18.42
CA LEU A 7 -10.18 4.76 -18.48
C LEU A 7 -8.91 4.22 -19.14
N TRP A 8 -8.47 4.87 -20.22
CA TRP A 8 -7.25 4.51 -20.95
C TRP A 8 -6.27 5.68 -20.98
N PRO A 9 -4.96 5.43 -20.86
CA PRO A 9 -3.96 6.47 -20.97
C PRO A 9 -4.08 7.19 -22.31
N SER A 10 -3.93 8.50 -22.31
CA SER A 10 -3.88 9.30 -23.53
C SER A 10 -2.78 10.36 -23.47
N ALA A 11 -2.29 10.79 -24.62
CA ALA A 11 -1.19 11.75 -24.70
C ALA A 11 -1.52 13.07 -23.95
N GLY A 12 -2.78 13.50 -23.97
CA GLY A 12 -3.24 14.75 -23.35
C GLY A 12 -3.41 14.73 -21.83
N MET A 13 -3.33 13.57 -21.17
CA MET A 13 -3.44 13.47 -19.70
C MET A 13 -2.21 14.07 -19.00
N ASP A 14 -2.43 14.88 -17.97
CA ASP A 14 -1.37 15.44 -17.12
C ASP A 14 -1.85 15.37 -15.66
N PHE A 15 -1.04 14.77 -14.79
CA PHE A 15 -1.35 14.57 -13.38
C PHE A 15 -1.68 15.87 -12.63
N TRP A 16 -1.01 16.99 -12.98
CA TRP A 16 -1.18 18.27 -12.28
C TRP A 16 -2.21 19.19 -12.93
N LYS A 17 -2.79 18.80 -14.06
CA LYS A 17 -3.79 19.61 -14.75
C LYS A 17 -5.06 19.68 -13.91
N ILE A 18 -5.64 20.88 -13.84
CA ILE A 18 -6.94 21.11 -13.22
C ILE A 18 -7.98 21.04 -14.33
N GLU A 19 -8.78 19.98 -14.37
CA GLU A 19 -9.87 19.82 -15.34
C GLU A 19 -11.23 20.10 -14.68
N ASP A 20 -11.36 19.79 -13.39
CA ASP A 20 -12.57 19.88 -12.61
C ASP A 20 -12.28 20.62 -11.29
N THR A 21 -12.66 21.90 -11.21
CA THR A 21 -12.40 22.71 -10.02
C THR A 21 -13.21 22.26 -8.80
N GLU A 22 -14.27 21.46 -8.98
CA GLU A 22 -15.01 20.88 -7.86
C GLU A 22 -14.17 19.84 -7.11
N TYR A 23 -13.20 19.22 -7.79
CA TYR A 23 -12.28 18.24 -7.21
C TYR A 23 -10.91 18.83 -6.84
N GLN A 24 -10.77 20.15 -6.94
CA GLN A 24 -9.52 20.82 -6.59
C GLN A 24 -9.26 20.74 -5.08
N VAL A 25 -8.01 20.40 -4.73
CA VAL A 25 -7.44 20.46 -3.38
C VAL A 25 -6.15 21.27 -3.40
N GLU A 26 -5.85 21.95 -2.30
CA GLU A 26 -4.56 22.64 -2.10
C GLU A 26 -3.68 21.82 -1.17
N ILE A 27 -2.55 21.34 -1.67
CA ILE A 27 -1.50 20.69 -0.88
C ILE A 27 -0.60 21.80 -0.35
N LYS A 28 -0.84 22.19 0.90
CA LYS A 28 -0.09 23.24 1.58
C LYS A 28 0.09 22.91 3.05
N TRP A 29 1.35 22.77 3.45
CA TRP A 29 1.77 22.47 4.80
C TRP A 29 2.00 23.75 5.60
N SER A 30 1.78 23.65 6.91
CA SER A 30 1.98 24.77 7.84
C SER A 30 3.45 25.11 8.06
N LEU A 31 4.35 24.21 7.63
CA LEU A 31 5.78 24.22 7.93
C LEU A 31 6.09 24.01 9.41
N ASN A 32 5.12 23.46 10.16
CA ASN A 32 5.27 23.00 11.53
C ASN A 32 5.22 21.46 11.52
N PRO A 33 6.36 20.77 11.67
CA PRO A 33 6.41 19.31 11.58
C PRO A 33 5.43 18.60 12.52
N PHE A 34 5.18 19.10 13.73
CA PHE A 34 4.19 18.49 14.62
C PHE A 34 2.79 18.54 14.00
N LEU A 35 2.35 19.72 13.55
CA LEU A 35 1.01 19.91 12.98
C LEU A 35 0.85 19.13 11.67
N ASP A 36 1.88 19.13 10.83
CA ASP A 36 1.81 18.54 9.50
C ASP A 36 1.85 16.99 9.56
N TYR A 37 2.66 16.40 10.46
CA TYR A 37 2.61 14.95 10.71
C TYR A 37 1.32 14.53 11.44
N LYS A 38 0.81 15.35 12.37
CA LYS A 38 -0.49 15.13 13.04
C LYS A 38 -1.63 15.13 12.02
N GLU A 39 -1.68 16.12 11.14
CA GLU A 39 -2.72 16.20 10.12
C GLU A 39 -2.67 14.96 9.22
N LEU A 40 -1.48 14.59 8.73
CA LEU A 40 -1.36 13.43 7.85
C LEU A 40 -1.70 12.11 8.57
N SER A 41 -1.38 11.97 9.86
CA SER A 41 -1.75 10.78 10.63
C SER A 41 -3.27 10.60 10.68
N TYR A 42 -4.03 11.68 10.90
CA TYR A 42 -5.50 11.65 10.89
C TYR A 42 -6.07 11.32 9.51
N LYS A 43 -5.47 11.81 8.42
CA LYS A 43 -5.88 11.45 7.06
C LYS A 43 -5.78 9.95 6.79
N PHE A 44 -4.65 9.34 7.15
CA PHE A 44 -4.44 7.89 7.02
C PHE A 44 -5.37 7.09 7.96
N TYR A 45 -5.55 7.56 9.20
CA TYR A 45 -6.47 6.94 10.16
C TYR A 45 -7.91 6.93 9.66
N ASN A 46 -8.43 8.08 9.22
CA ASN A 46 -9.82 8.21 8.76
C ASN A 46 -10.07 7.31 7.54
N CYS A 47 -9.14 7.29 6.57
CA CYS A 47 -9.25 6.37 5.42
C CYS A 47 -9.27 4.90 5.87
N GLY A 48 -8.33 4.50 6.73
CA GLY A 48 -8.25 3.13 7.22
C GLY A 48 -9.45 2.70 8.07
N PHE A 49 -9.98 3.59 8.92
CA PHE A 49 -11.20 3.35 9.67
C PHE A 49 -12.38 3.06 8.74
N HIS A 50 -12.56 3.86 7.69
CA HIS A 50 -13.65 3.65 6.74
C HIS A 50 -13.46 2.38 5.89
N ILE A 51 -12.22 1.96 5.61
CA ILE A 51 -11.94 0.67 4.99
C ILE A 51 -12.38 -0.46 5.91
N PHE A 52 -11.91 -0.49 7.17
CA PHE A 52 -12.29 -1.53 8.13
C PHE A 52 -13.78 -1.58 8.37
N LYS A 53 -14.41 -0.42 8.55
CA LYS A 53 -15.86 -0.33 8.67
C LYS A 53 -16.56 -0.99 7.47
N ASN A 54 -16.13 -0.67 6.24
CA ASN A 54 -16.73 -1.25 5.04
C ASN A 54 -16.49 -2.76 4.91
N VAL A 55 -15.29 -3.24 5.27
CA VAL A 55 -14.96 -4.67 5.29
C VAL A 55 -15.86 -5.40 6.29
N ILE A 56 -15.94 -4.91 7.52
CA ILE A 56 -16.71 -5.55 8.60
C ILE A 56 -18.22 -5.51 8.30
N GLU A 57 -18.75 -4.36 7.87
CA GLU A 57 -20.18 -4.20 7.56
C GLU A 57 -20.62 -4.99 6.32
N SER A 58 -19.68 -5.36 5.44
CA SER A 58 -20.00 -6.21 4.27
C SER A 58 -20.31 -7.66 4.63
N GLY A 59 -20.00 -8.08 5.88
CA GLY A 59 -20.24 -9.43 6.35
C GLY A 59 -19.44 -10.46 5.55
N HIS A 60 -20.11 -11.18 4.66
CA HIS A 60 -19.52 -12.27 3.87
C HIS A 60 -19.07 -11.80 2.49
N ASP A 61 -18.01 -11.00 2.45
CA ASP A 61 -17.32 -10.65 1.21
C ASP A 61 -15.84 -11.05 1.35
N ASN A 62 -15.46 -12.16 0.71
CA ASN A 62 -14.10 -12.69 0.79
C ASN A 62 -13.09 -11.76 0.11
N VAL A 63 -13.49 -11.02 -0.94
CA VAL A 63 -12.58 -10.05 -1.58
C VAL A 63 -12.26 -8.94 -0.59
N LYS A 64 -13.26 -8.45 0.15
CA LYS A 64 -13.03 -7.45 1.18
C LYS A 64 -12.23 -7.99 2.36
N SER A 65 -12.63 -9.16 2.87
CA SER A 65 -12.00 -9.78 4.04
C SER A 65 -10.54 -10.17 3.77
N ASP A 66 -10.23 -10.73 2.60
CA ASP A 66 -8.91 -11.27 2.31
C ASP A 66 -8.00 -10.27 1.57
N MET A 67 -8.58 -9.26 0.92
CA MET A 67 -7.81 -8.34 0.06
C MET A 67 -7.93 -6.87 0.48
N TRP A 68 -9.11 -6.35 0.82
CA TRP A 68 -9.26 -4.94 1.25
C TRP A 68 -8.79 -4.70 2.68
N PHE A 69 -8.92 -5.72 3.52
CA PHE A 69 -8.45 -5.69 4.90
C PHE A 69 -6.96 -5.40 4.99
N LEU A 70 -6.14 -5.93 4.08
CA LEU A 70 -4.68 -5.78 4.11
C LEU A 70 -4.21 -4.33 3.88
N PRO A 71 -4.70 -3.59 2.87
CA PRO A 71 -4.47 -2.16 2.81
C PRO A 71 -5.05 -1.36 3.99
N GLY A 72 -6.17 -1.81 4.57
CA GLY A 72 -6.73 -1.21 5.79
C GLY A 72 -5.74 -1.28 6.96
N ILE A 73 -5.10 -2.45 7.15
CA ILE A 73 -4.00 -2.63 8.11
C ILE A 73 -2.88 -1.63 7.81
N PHE A 74 -2.41 -1.57 6.56
CA PHE A 74 -1.35 -0.64 6.19
C PHE A 74 -1.72 0.82 6.53
N MET A 75 -2.95 1.26 6.25
CA MET A 75 -3.41 2.62 6.52
C MET A 75 -3.33 2.97 8.01
N LEU A 76 -3.82 2.10 8.89
CA LEU A 76 -3.76 2.32 10.33
C LEU A 76 -2.33 2.22 10.87
N ARG A 77 -1.53 1.30 10.34
CA ARG A 77 -0.12 1.19 10.71
C ARG A 77 0.68 2.43 10.30
N GLN A 78 0.38 3.02 9.13
CA GLN A 78 0.97 4.27 8.68
C GLN A 78 0.50 5.46 9.53
N SER A 79 -0.78 5.49 9.94
CA SER A 79 -1.27 6.55 10.82
C SER A 79 -0.57 6.52 12.18
N MET A 80 -0.34 5.34 12.76
CA MET A 80 0.44 5.18 14.00
C MET A 80 1.87 5.72 13.84
N GLU A 81 2.58 5.36 12.78
CA GLU A 81 3.93 5.87 12.52
C GLU A 81 3.95 7.40 12.46
N LEU A 82 3.04 7.98 11.69
CA LEU A 82 2.93 9.44 11.54
C LEU A 82 2.54 10.12 12.85
N GLY A 83 1.64 9.53 13.62
CA GLY A 83 1.24 10.05 14.92
C GLY A 83 2.38 10.07 15.92
N ILE A 84 3.17 9.00 16.01
CA ILE A 84 4.36 8.95 16.87
C ILE A 84 5.44 9.92 16.38
N LYS A 85 5.63 10.03 15.06
CA LYS A 85 6.54 11.04 14.47
C LYS A 85 6.09 12.47 14.78
N ALA A 86 4.80 12.76 14.80
CA ALA A 86 4.27 14.04 15.25
C ALA A 86 4.66 14.30 16.71
N LEU A 87 4.42 13.33 17.61
CA LEU A 87 4.82 13.43 19.03
C LEU A 87 6.32 13.72 19.19
N LEU A 88 7.17 13.00 18.44
CA LEU A 88 8.61 13.25 18.41
C LEU A 88 8.95 14.67 17.92
N CYS A 89 8.25 15.18 16.91
CA CYS A 89 8.40 16.56 16.45
C CYS A 89 7.97 17.60 17.49
N ARG A 90 7.02 17.26 18.37
CA ARG A 90 6.59 18.15 19.46
C ARG A 90 7.62 18.21 20.59
N VAL A 91 8.16 17.06 21.00
CA VAL A 91 9.06 17.00 22.17
C VAL A 91 10.51 17.34 21.85
N ASN A 92 10.95 17.16 20.59
CA ASN A 92 12.31 17.51 20.17
C ASN A 92 12.37 18.92 19.58
N THR A 93 13.12 19.81 20.25
CA THR A 93 13.26 21.21 19.82
C THR A 93 14.34 21.43 18.76
N LYS A 94 15.28 20.48 18.61
CA LYS A 94 16.36 20.57 17.62
C LYS A 94 16.05 19.72 16.40
N LYS A 95 16.17 20.34 15.22
CA LYS A 95 16.04 19.67 13.93
C LYS A 95 16.92 18.42 13.81
N ARG A 96 18.18 18.49 14.25
CA ARG A 96 19.11 17.37 14.19
C ARG A 96 18.65 16.17 15.00
N ASP A 97 18.13 16.38 16.21
CA ASP A 97 17.68 15.29 17.08
C ASP A 97 16.49 14.55 16.44
N MET A 98 15.57 15.28 15.79
CA MET A 98 14.48 14.69 15.00
C MET A 98 15.00 13.86 13.82
N GLN A 99 15.96 14.39 13.06
CA GLN A 99 16.57 13.70 11.92
C GLN A 99 17.24 12.40 12.38
N ASP A 100 18.07 12.47 13.41
CA ASP A 100 18.79 11.32 13.97
C ASP A 100 17.80 10.23 14.43
N VAL A 101 16.69 10.61 15.07
CA VAL A 101 15.64 9.66 15.48
C VAL A 101 14.94 9.04 14.28
N PHE A 102 14.55 9.83 13.28
CA PHE A 102 13.83 9.32 12.11
C PHE A 102 14.71 8.40 11.26
N GLU A 103 15.99 8.75 11.07
CA GLU A 103 16.94 7.91 10.33
C GLU A 103 17.26 6.61 11.08
N LYS A 104 17.43 6.68 12.40
CA LYS A 104 17.75 5.50 13.21
C LYS A 104 16.58 4.55 13.37
N CYS A 105 15.39 5.06 13.62
CA CYS A 105 14.21 4.24 13.88
C CYS A 105 13.46 3.88 12.59
N CYS A 106 13.63 4.66 11.52
CA CYS A 106 12.92 4.51 10.23
C CYS A 106 11.39 4.37 10.41
N HIS A 107 10.91 3.12 10.41
CA HIS A 107 9.51 2.73 10.49
C HIS A 107 9.18 1.92 11.76
N ASP A 108 10.16 1.58 12.59
CA ASP A 108 10.01 0.74 13.79
C ASP A 108 9.18 1.48 14.85
N LEU A 109 7.93 1.03 15.05
CA LEU A 109 6.98 1.71 15.95
C LEU A 109 7.40 1.60 17.42
N PRO A 110 7.82 0.42 17.93
CA PRO A 110 8.37 0.32 19.29
C PRO A 110 9.55 1.26 19.54
N MET A 111 10.51 1.37 18.62
CA MET A 111 11.66 2.26 18.77
C MET A 111 11.26 3.73 18.74
N LEU A 112 10.38 4.12 17.81
CA LEU A 112 9.86 5.50 17.74
C LEU A 112 9.11 5.86 19.04
N TRP A 113 8.25 4.96 19.53
CA TRP A 113 7.51 5.14 20.78
C TRP A 113 8.45 5.21 21.98
N GLY A 114 9.45 4.33 22.04
CA GLY A 114 10.47 4.35 23.09
C GLY A 114 11.21 5.68 23.14
N LYS A 115 11.61 6.23 21.98
CA LYS A 115 12.24 7.56 21.90
C LYS A 115 11.34 8.68 22.40
N TYR A 116 10.04 8.59 22.12
CA TYR A 116 9.07 9.54 22.63
C TYR A 116 8.97 9.47 24.16
N VAL A 117 8.82 8.29 24.73
CA VAL A 117 8.74 8.07 26.19
C VAL A 117 10.03 8.47 26.91
N GLU A 118 11.19 8.13 26.35
CA GLU A 118 12.51 8.48 26.89
C GLU A 118 12.72 9.99 27.06
N SER A 119 12.07 10.81 26.23
CA SER A 119 12.15 12.27 26.32
C SER A 119 11.65 12.80 27.68
N ASN A 120 10.74 12.06 28.34
CA ASN A 120 10.07 12.43 29.59
C ASN A 120 9.47 13.85 29.59
N ALA A 121 9.23 14.42 28.41
CA ALA A 121 8.74 15.80 28.27
C ALA A 121 7.25 15.92 28.66
N GLU A 122 6.51 14.83 28.53
CA GLU A 122 5.07 14.76 28.74
C GLU A 122 4.62 13.33 29.04
N ASN A 123 3.49 13.18 29.74
CA ASN A 123 2.89 11.89 30.07
C ASN A 123 1.37 12.04 30.19
N TYR A 124 0.64 11.50 29.21
CA TYR A 124 -0.82 11.58 29.17
C TYR A 124 -1.51 10.21 29.37
N LEU A 125 -0.75 9.13 29.40
CA LEU A 125 -1.29 7.77 29.52
C LEU A 125 -1.20 7.25 30.96
N THR A 126 -2.17 6.43 31.35
CA THR A 126 -2.08 5.62 32.58
C THR A 126 -1.01 4.52 32.41
N ASP A 127 -0.59 3.91 33.51
CA ASP A 127 0.41 2.84 33.43
C ASP A 127 -0.11 1.59 32.70
N GLU A 128 -1.41 1.32 32.79
CA GLU A 128 -2.08 0.25 32.05
C GLU A 128 -2.08 0.53 30.54
N GLU A 129 -2.49 1.74 30.14
CA GLU A 129 -2.47 2.17 28.74
C GLU A 129 -1.06 2.10 28.14
N LYS A 130 -0.03 2.51 28.90
CA LYS A 130 1.38 2.40 28.50
C LYS A 130 1.81 0.96 28.29
N GLN A 131 1.50 0.08 29.25
CA GLN A 131 1.85 -1.34 29.14
C GLN A 131 1.16 -1.98 27.93
N TRP A 132 -0.10 -1.61 27.70
CA TRP A 132 -0.89 -2.10 26.57
C TRP A 132 -0.28 -1.68 25.24
N ILE A 133 -0.03 -0.37 25.02
CA ILE A 133 0.50 0.11 23.73
C ILE A 133 1.91 -0.43 23.46
N VAL A 134 2.78 -0.52 24.47
CA VAL A 134 4.12 -1.10 24.30
C VAL A 134 4.02 -2.58 23.89
N SER A 135 3.15 -3.35 24.54
CA SER A 135 2.94 -4.76 24.19
C SER A 135 2.37 -4.91 22.77
N TYR A 136 1.42 -4.06 22.40
CA TYR A 136 0.77 -4.09 21.10
C TYR A 136 1.75 -3.72 19.97
N LEU A 137 2.47 -2.61 20.09
CA LEU A 137 3.45 -2.18 19.08
C LEU A 137 4.55 -3.23 18.92
N THR A 138 4.99 -3.85 20.02
CA THR A 138 5.97 -4.96 19.96
C THR A 138 5.39 -6.16 19.19
N SER A 139 4.12 -6.52 19.43
CA SER A 139 3.46 -7.59 18.70
C SER A 139 3.30 -7.28 17.20
N LEU A 140 3.04 -6.03 16.84
CA LEU A 140 2.92 -5.59 15.44
C LEU A 140 4.28 -5.68 14.73
N GLU A 141 5.35 -5.21 15.38
CA GLU A 141 6.71 -5.20 14.84
C GLU A 141 7.22 -6.61 14.49
N LEU A 142 6.81 -7.63 15.25
CA LEU A 142 7.14 -9.04 14.94
C LEU A 142 6.58 -9.52 13.59
N VAL A 143 5.57 -8.82 13.05
CA VAL A 143 4.90 -9.19 11.80
C VAL A 143 5.25 -8.23 10.66
N ASP A 144 5.32 -6.92 10.92
CA ASP A 144 5.47 -5.89 9.88
C ASP A 144 6.54 -4.84 10.23
N ALA A 145 7.73 -5.31 10.59
CA ALA A 145 8.84 -4.44 11.02
C ALA A 145 9.22 -3.36 9.99
N LYS A 146 9.12 -3.67 8.70
CA LYS A 146 9.57 -2.78 7.61
C LYS A 146 8.43 -1.98 7.00
N SER A 147 7.22 -2.06 7.56
CA SER A 147 6.02 -1.47 6.97
C SER A 147 5.72 -2.02 5.57
N ASP A 148 6.22 -3.19 5.18
CA ASP A 148 6.19 -3.72 3.81
C ASP A 148 5.30 -4.95 3.65
N MET A 149 5.00 -5.67 4.74
CA MET A 149 4.30 -6.96 4.76
C MET A 149 2.91 -6.85 4.14
N PHE A 150 2.21 -5.74 4.42
CA PHE A 150 0.86 -5.52 3.91
C PHE A 150 0.83 -4.78 2.58
N ARG A 151 1.97 -4.22 2.13
CA ARG A 151 2.09 -3.54 0.83
C ARG A 151 2.48 -4.45 -0.33
N PHE A 152 3.26 -5.49 -0.06
CA PHE A 152 3.82 -6.39 -1.06
C PHE A 152 3.39 -7.84 -0.82
N PRO A 153 3.56 -8.74 -1.81
CA PRO A 153 3.26 -10.16 -1.63
C PRO A 153 3.95 -10.75 -0.41
N PHE A 154 3.25 -11.68 0.25
CA PHE A 154 3.79 -12.34 1.43
C PHE A 154 4.93 -13.29 1.05
N GLU A 155 6.05 -13.19 1.78
CA GLU A 155 7.17 -14.11 1.60
C GLU A 155 6.85 -15.48 2.23
N ASP A 156 7.54 -16.53 1.78
CA ASP A 156 7.28 -17.92 2.20
C ASP A 156 7.41 -18.14 3.71
N ASP A 157 8.25 -17.38 4.42
CA ASP A 157 8.38 -17.46 5.88
C ASP A 157 7.09 -17.03 6.59
N PHE A 158 6.46 -15.94 6.12
CA PHE A 158 5.18 -15.48 6.64
C PHE A 158 4.07 -16.50 6.35
N LEU A 159 4.00 -16.98 5.11
CA LEU A 159 3.02 -17.97 4.70
C LEU A 159 3.21 -19.30 5.46
N SER A 160 4.45 -19.74 5.71
CA SER A 160 4.72 -20.94 6.50
C SER A 160 4.16 -20.84 7.92
N GLN A 161 4.10 -19.64 8.48
CA GLN A 161 3.54 -19.41 9.82
C GLN A 161 2.01 -19.24 9.82
N TYR A 162 1.44 -18.56 8.82
CA TYR A 162 0.05 -18.08 8.87
C TYR A 162 -0.88 -18.69 7.83
N ARG A 163 -0.36 -19.36 6.79
CA ARG A 163 -1.18 -20.01 5.77
C ARG A 163 -2.16 -20.99 6.39
N GLY A 164 -3.38 -21.00 5.88
CA GLY A 164 -4.45 -21.87 6.36
C GLY A 164 -5.10 -21.39 7.66
N LYS A 165 -4.73 -20.22 8.18
CA LYS A 165 -5.34 -19.60 9.37
C LYS A 165 -6.29 -18.47 8.99
N PHE A 166 -7.25 -18.23 9.86
CA PHE A 166 -8.15 -17.08 9.79
C PHE A 166 -7.71 -16.04 10.81
N ILE A 167 -7.55 -14.79 10.37
CA ILE A 167 -7.43 -13.63 11.25
C ILE A 167 -8.81 -13.09 11.55
N ASP A 168 -9.07 -12.78 12.82
CA ASP A 168 -10.27 -12.08 13.23
C ASP A 168 -10.21 -10.61 12.79
N ASN A 169 -10.99 -10.26 11.78
CA ASN A 169 -10.94 -8.93 11.19
C ASN A 169 -11.43 -7.85 12.17
N VAL A 170 -12.40 -8.20 13.03
CA VAL A 170 -13.00 -7.25 13.98
C VAL A 170 -12.04 -6.99 15.12
N ASP A 171 -11.51 -8.03 15.74
CA ASP A 171 -10.61 -7.89 16.88
C ASP A 171 -9.28 -7.22 16.48
N VAL A 172 -8.72 -7.58 15.32
CA VAL A 172 -7.52 -6.89 14.80
C VAL A 172 -7.81 -5.43 14.49
N ALA A 173 -8.94 -5.11 13.85
CA ALA A 173 -9.32 -3.73 13.59
C ALA A 173 -9.49 -2.93 14.89
N ASN A 174 -10.20 -3.47 15.89
CA ASN A 174 -10.41 -2.83 17.19
C ASN A 174 -9.08 -2.54 17.90
N ASN A 175 -8.15 -3.49 17.89
CA ASN A 175 -6.82 -3.28 18.45
C ASN A 175 -6.03 -2.18 17.74
N MET A 176 -6.10 -2.14 16.40
CA MET A 176 -5.46 -1.06 15.64
C MET A 176 -6.08 0.31 15.96
N LEU A 177 -7.41 0.38 16.09
CA LEU A 177 -8.11 1.60 16.47
C LEU A 177 -7.72 2.05 17.88
N GLN A 178 -7.68 1.14 18.85
CA GLN A 178 -7.25 1.45 20.23
C GLN A 178 -5.79 1.93 20.27
N ALA A 179 -4.89 1.27 19.57
CA ALA A 179 -3.50 1.70 19.50
C ALA A 179 -3.36 3.13 18.95
N PHE A 180 -4.13 3.46 17.90
CA PHE A 180 -4.16 4.83 17.39
C PHE A 180 -4.84 5.81 18.36
N ALA A 181 -5.92 5.41 19.04
CA ALA A 181 -6.60 6.23 20.05
C ALA A 181 -5.67 6.62 21.20
N LEU A 182 -4.80 5.72 21.66
CA LEU A 182 -3.78 6.02 22.66
C LEU A 182 -2.72 7.01 22.14
N ILE A 183 -2.30 6.88 20.87
CA ILE A 183 -1.40 7.85 20.22
C ILE A 183 -2.11 9.22 20.08
N LYS A 184 -3.38 9.22 19.65
CA LYS A 184 -4.23 10.41 19.52
C LYS A 184 -4.40 11.11 20.86
N LYS A 185 -4.66 10.37 21.94
CA LYS A 185 -4.72 10.90 23.31
C LYS A 185 -3.44 11.63 23.67
N CYS A 186 -2.27 11.09 23.33
CA CYS A 186 -1.02 11.82 23.50
C CYS A 186 -0.98 13.09 22.63
N ILE A 187 -1.33 12.99 21.34
CA ILE A 187 -1.33 14.12 20.40
C ILE A 187 -2.22 15.26 20.90
N GLU A 188 -3.38 14.95 21.47
CA GLU A 188 -4.36 15.90 22.00
C GLU A 188 -4.16 16.21 23.50
N CYS A 189 -2.95 15.94 24.02
CA CYS A 189 -2.55 16.30 25.38
C CYS A 189 -3.48 15.76 26.48
N GLY A 190 -3.96 14.54 26.30
CA GLY A 190 -4.85 13.84 27.24
C GLY A 190 -6.34 14.00 26.96
N ALA A 191 -6.74 14.81 25.98
CA ALA A 191 -8.14 14.88 25.55
C ALA A 191 -8.52 13.59 24.78
N ILE A 192 -9.70 13.05 25.10
CA ILE A 192 -10.23 11.81 24.53
C ILE A 192 -11.69 12.04 24.15
N ASP A 193 -12.09 11.55 22.98
CA ASP A 193 -13.50 11.45 22.59
C ASP A 193 -14.11 10.18 23.20
N THR A 194 -15.39 10.16 23.56
CA THR A 194 -16.04 8.96 24.15
C THR A 194 -15.87 7.68 23.32
N ILE A 195 -15.75 7.81 21.99
CA ILE A 195 -15.53 6.68 21.07
C ILE A 195 -14.10 6.11 21.13
N ASP A 196 -13.16 6.84 21.71
CA ASP A 196 -11.74 6.51 21.84
C ASP A 196 -11.40 6.07 23.30
N GLU A 197 -12.41 5.76 24.11
CA GLU A 197 -12.21 5.25 25.47
C GLU A 197 -11.44 3.93 25.45
N PHE A 198 -10.47 3.82 26.36
CA PHE A 198 -9.63 2.63 26.48
C PHE A 198 -10.46 1.42 26.97
N ASP A 199 -10.40 0.33 26.22
CA ASP A 199 -10.98 -0.97 26.58
C ASP A 199 -9.88 -1.92 27.07
N ASP A 200 -9.89 -2.17 28.37
CA ASP A 200 -8.95 -3.06 29.07
C ASP A 200 -9.19 -4.55 28.75
N LYS A 201 -10.31 -4.89 28.10
CA LYS A 201 -10.63 -6.26 27.68
C LYS A 201 -9.92 -6.66 26.39
N LEU A 202 -9.49 -5.68 25.58
CA LEU A 202 -8.75 -5.93 24.36
C LEU A 202 -7.34 -6.43 24.68
N LYS A 203 -6.92 -7.52 24.06
CA LYS A 203 -5.57 -8.07 24.26
C LYS A 203 -4.58 -7.35 23.35
N PRO A 204 -3.42 -6.89 23.84
CA PRO A 204 -2.44 -6.16 23.03
C PRO A 204 -1.65 -7.08 22.09
N GLN A 205 -2.34 -7.73 21.15
CA GLN A 205 -1.79 -8.62 20.13
C GLN A 205 -2.20 -8.10 18.76
N PHE A 206 -1.25 -8.03 17.83
CA PHE A 206 -1.56 -7.55 16.50
C PHE A 206 -2.42 -8.56 15.72
N PHE A 207 -2.01 -9.82 15.67
CA PHE A 207 -2.80 -10.87 15.04
C PHE A 207 -3.60 -11.66 16.06
N ILE A 208 -4.91 -11.61 15.92
CA ILE A 208 -5.87 -12.41 16.68
C ILE A 208 -6.47 -13.44 15.72
N MET A 209 -6.40 -14.72 16.11
CA MET A 209 -6.84 -15.82 15.25
C MET A 209 -8.32 -16.11 15.48
N ALA A 210 -9.07 -16.26 14.39
CA ALA A 210 -10.45 -16.71 14.42
C ALA A 210 -10.55 -18.24 14.28
N SER A 211 -11.63 -18.80 14.82
CA SER A 211 -11.94 -20.24 14.70
C SER A 211 -12.79 -20.58 13.46
N HIS A 212 -13.29 -19.57 12.74
CA HIS A 212 -14.12 -19.73 11.55
C HIS A 212 -13.78 -18.68 10.48
N GLY A 213 -14.11 -18.99 9.22
CA GLY A 213 -13.89 -18.09 8.08
C GLY A 213 -15.00 -17.05 7.83
N ILE A 214 -16.11 -17.12 8.55
CA ILE A 214 -17.20 -16.16 8.40
C ILE A 214 -16.73 -14.76 8.80
N GLY A 215 -16.62 -13.83 7.84
CA GLY A 215 -16.25 -12.43 8.05
C GLY A 215 -14.77 -12.18 8.38
N ASN A 216 -13.91 -13.19 8.22
CA ASN A 216 -12.53 -13.19 8.69
C ASN A 216 -11.53 -13.37 7.54
N CYS A 217 -10.39 -12.71 7.61
CA CYS A 217 -9.33 -12.78 6.60
C CYS A 217 -8.69 -14.16 6.59
N TYR A 218 -8.72 -14.83 5.44
CA TYR A 218 -8.11 -16.14 5.25
C TYR A 218 -6.79 -16.03 4.47
N PHE A 219 -5.69 -16.53 5.04
CA PHE A 219 -4.43 -16.64 4.30
C PHE A 219 -4.40 -17.92 3.46
N TRP A 220 -5.04 -17.88 2.30
CA TRP A 220 -5.17 -19.02 1.38
C TRP A 220 -4.01 -19.21 0.41
N GLN A 221 -3.17 -18.19 0.24
CA GLN A 221 -2.07 -18.18 -0.73
C GLN A 221 -1.13 -19.38 -0.52
N ARG A 222 -0.69 -19.98 -1.63
CA ARG A 222 0.24 -21.12 -1.58
C ARG A 222 1.66 -20.62 -1.29
N LEU A 223 2.50 -21.48 -0.73
CA LEU A 223 3.95 -21.24 -0.79
C LEU A 223 4.37 -21.17 -2.26
N SER A 224 5.36 -20.34 -2.58
CA SER A 224 5.81 -20.04 -3.95
C SER A 224 4.77 -19.40 -4.88
N ASP A 225 3.60 -19.00 -4.37
CA ASP A 225 2.66 -18.12 -5.07
C ASP A 225 3.31 -16.73 -5.22
N ASP A 226 3.20 -16.10 -6.40
CA ASP A 226 3.75 -14.74 -6.58
C ASP A 226 3.04 -13.70 -5.70
N GLY A 227 1.82 -14.02 -5.26
CA GLY A 227 0.99 -13.30 -4.33
C GLY A 227 0.54 -11.91 -4.78
N PHE A 228 0.74 -11.54 -6.04
CA PHE A 228 0.38 -10.21 -6.55
C PHE A 228 -1.13 -10.03 -6.64
N HIS A 229 -1.89 -11.05 -7.02
CA HIS A 229 -3.34 -10.93 -7.19
C HIS A 229 -4.05 -10.35 -5.97
N VAL A 230 -3.75 -10.88 -4.77
CA VAL A 230 -4.34 -10.42 -3.50
C VAL A 230 -4.02 -8.95 -3.25
N LYS A 231 -2.76 -8.53 -3.49
CA LYS A 231 -2.31 -7.16 -3.23
C LYS A 231 -2.84 -6.19 -4.28
N VAL A 232 -2.74 -6.52 -5.56
CA VAL A 232 -3.22 -5.67 -6.66
C VAL A 232 -4.72 -5.42 -6.53
N THR A 233 -5.51 -6.48 -6.38
CA THR A 233 -6.97 -6.38 -6.22
C THR A 233 -7.33 -5.53 -5.00
N GLY A 234 -6.72 -5.82 -3.84
CA GLY A 234 -6.96 -5.08 -2.61
C GLY A 234 -6.65 -3.59 -2.72
N TYR A 235 -5.46 -3.25 -3.24
CA TYR A 235 -5.03 -1.85 -3.35
C TYR A 235 -5.88 -1.05 -4.34
N ILE A 236 -6.20 -1.62 -5.50
CA ILE A 236 -7.01 -0.94 -6.53
C ILE A 236 -8.44 -0.74 -6.02
N ALA A 237 -9.07 -1.78 -5.47
CA ALA A 237 -10.46 -1.70 -5.03
C ALA A 237 -10.64 -0.76 -3.83
N VAL A 238 -9.68 -0.75 -2.89
CA VAL A 238 -9.67 0.24 -1.80
C VAL A 238 -9.45 1.66 -2.31
N ALA A 239 -8.57 1.87 -3.29
CA ALA A 239 -8.39 3.19 -3.90
C ALA A 239 -9.69 3.68 -4.57
N ASP A 240 -10.37 2.82 -5.33
CA ASP A 240 -11.66 3.12 -5.95
C ASP A 240 -12.73 3.47 -4.88
N PHE A 241 -12.79 2.73 -3.77
CA PHE A 241 -13.67 3.02 -2.65
C PHE A 241 -13.37 4.37 -1.98
N ILE A 242 -12.11 4.64 -1.64
CA ILE A 242 -11.69 5.90 -1.01
C ILE A 242 -12.06 7.08 -1.92
N PHE A 243 -11.82 6.97 -3.23
CA PHE A 243 -12.17 8.03 -4.16
C PHE A 243 -13.68 8.31 -4.13
N GLN A 244 -14.50 7.26 -4.20
CA GLN A 244 -15.96 7.36 -4.37
C GLN A 244 -16.74 7.73 -3.09
N THR A 245 -16.26 7.38 -1.90
CA THR A 245 -17.04 7.53 -0.66
C THR A 245 -17.34 9.00 -0.32
N ASP A 246 -18.57 9.35 0.06
CA ASP A 246 -18.92 10.71 0.47
C ASP A 246 -18.57 11.01 1.95
N LYS A 247 -18.06 10.00 2.68
CA LYS A 247 -17.79 10.07 4.12
C LYS A 247 -16.50 10.79 4.48
N LEU A 248 -15.64 11.04 3.50
CA LEU A 248 -14.35 11.69 3.66
C LEU A 248 -14.29 12.90 2.74
N SER A 249 -13.72 13.99 3.22
CA SER A 249 -13.41 15.16 2.38
C SER A 249 -12.33 14.83 1.34
N LYS A 250 -12.18 15.69 0.34
CA LYS A 250 -11.15 15.49 -0.69
C LYS A 250 -9.76 15.64 -0.09
N GLU A 251 -9.60 16.58 0.82
CA GLU A 251 -8.39 16.90 1.56
C GLU A 251 -7.94 15.71 2.41
N GLU A 252 -8.88 15.02 3.05
CA GLU A 252 -8.61 13.81 3.83
C GLU A 252 -8.11 12.65 2.97
N LYS A 253 -8.71 12.47 1.79
CA LYS A 253 -8.37 11.35 0.90
C LYS A 253 -7.09 11.55 0.11
N THR A 254 -6.67 12.79 -0.14
CA THR A 254 -5.66 13.12 -1.16
C THR A 254 -4.38 12.30 -1.02
N TYR A 255 -3.72 12.34 0.15
CA TYR A 255 -2.47 11.61 0.36
C TYR A 255 -2.67 10.09 0.39
N PRO A 256 -3.59 9.54 1.22
CA PRO A 256 -3.86 8.11 1.25
C PRO A 256 -4.22 7.53 -0.13
N LEU A 257 -5.11 8.18 -0.89
CA LEU A 257 -5.56 7.72 -2.19
C LEU A 257 -4.42 7.66 -3.22
N ILE A 258 -3.65 8.75 -3.35
CA ILE A 258 -2.55 8.79 -4.33
C ILE A 258 -1.47 7.78 -3.95
N PHE A 259 -1.18 7.62 -2.65
CA PHE A 259 -0.29 6.57 -2.19
C PHE A 259 -0.79 5.17 -2.61
N MET A 260 -2.06 4.86 -2.39
CA MET A 260 -2.66 3.57 -2.77
C MET A 260 -2.50 3.27 -4.26
N LEU A 261 -2.84 4.25 -5.09
CA LEU A 261 -2.71 4.15 -6.55
C LEU A 261 -1.25 3.99 -6.97
N ARG A 262 -0.32 4.74 -6.35
CA ARG A 262 1.11 4.65 -6.65
C ARG A 262 1.68 3.28 -6.27
N ASN A 263 1.26 2.74 -5.12
CA ASN A 263 1.66 1.40 -4.68
C ASN A 263 1.08 0.33 -5.61
N ALA A 264 -0.18 0.47 -6.03
CA ALA A 264 -0.80 -0.43 -7.01
C ALA A 264 -0.06 -0.43 -8.35
N ILE A 265 0.39 0.73 -8.85
CA ILE A 265 1.19 0.80 -10.09
C ILE A 265 2.49 0.01 -9.94
N GLU A 266 3.18 0.15 -8.80
CA GLU A 266 4.39 -0.64 -8.53
C GLU A 266 4.08 -2.15 -8.48
N LEU A 267 2.99 -2.55 -7.82
CA LEU A 267 2.56 -3.95 -7.74
C LEU A 267 2.25 -4.52 -9.13
N CYS A 268 1.49 -3.83 -9.97
CA CYS A 268 1.19 -4.28 -11.32
C CYS A 268 2.46 -4.40 -12.17
N LEU A 269 3.39 -3.44 -12.07
CA LEU A 269 4.68 -3.53 -12.77
C LEU A 269 5.52 -4.71 -12.27
N LYS A 270 5.51 -5.00 -10.96
CA LYS A 270 6.18 -6.17 -10.40
C LYS A 270 5.52 -7.47 -10.88
N ARG A 271 4.19 -7.56 -10.92
CA ARG A 271 3.47 -8.72 -11.46
C ARG A 271 3.91 -9.03 -12.90
N LEU A 272 3.93 -8.03 -13.77
CA LEU A 272 4.44 -8.14 -15.14
C LEU A 272 5.92 -8.56 -15.20
N PHE A 273 6.74 -8.02 -14.30
CA PHE A 273 8.16 -8.36 -14.18
C PHE A 273 8.39 -9.83 -13.78
N TYR A 274 7.41 -10.46 -13.11
CA TYR A 274 7.40 -11.87 -12.71
C TYR A 274 6.71 -12.79 -13.74
N SER A 275 6.25 -12.26 -14.89
CA SER A 275 5.59 -13.09 -15.92
C SER A 275 6.48 -14.25 -16.36
N MET A 276 5.84 -15.41 -16.57
CA MET A 276 6.51 -16.69 -16.87
C MET A 276 6.57 -17.01 -18.37
N VAL A 277 6.32 -16.01 -19.21
CA VAL A 277 6.41 -16.11 -20.67
C VAL A 277 7.85 -16.40 -21.11
N LYS A 278 8.00 -17.12 -22.23
CA LYS A 278 9.28 -17.57 -22.79
C LYS A 278 10.23 -16.40 -23.08
N ASN A 279 9.71 -15.31 -23.64
CA ASN A 279 10.46 -14.07 -23.90
C ASN A 279 10.25 -13.04 -22.77
N GLY A 280 10.30 -13.50 -21.52
CA GLY A 280 10.18 -12.68 -20.32
C GLY A 280 11.46 -11.93 -19.95
N VAL A 281 11.48 -11.37 -18.74
CA VAL A 281 12.65 -10.65 -18.22
C VAL A 281 13.84 -11.61 -18.08
N PRO A 282 15.04 -11.27 -18.61
CA PRO A 282 16.20 -12.15 -18.52
C PRO A 282 16.54 -12.53 -17.07
N GLN A 283 16.82 -13.81 -16.82
CA GLN A 283 17.01 -14.35 -15.46
C GLN A 283 17.99 -13.56 -14.58
N HIS A 284 19.13 -13.12 -15.13
CA HIS A 284 20.12 -12.36 -14.38
C HIS A 284 19.60 -10.96 -13.96
N VAL A 285 18.76 -10.33 -14.80
CA VAL A 285 18.07 -9.08 -14.47
C VAL A 285 17.00 -9.35 -13.43
N PHE A 286 16.20 -10.40 -13.62
CA PHE A 286 15.15 -10.79 -12.69
C PHE A 286 15.72 -10.97 -11.27
N LEU A 287 16.73 -11.83 -11.11
CA LEU A 287 17.34 -12.11 -9.81
C LEU A 287 17.91 -10.86 -9.13
N SER A 288 18.45 -9.90 -9.90
CA SER A 288 19.05 -8.68 -9.35
C SER A 288 18.05 -7.55 -9.08
N LYS A 289 16.87 -7.56 -9.72
CA LYS A 289 15.92 -6.42 -9.72
C LYS A 289 14.53 -6.73 -9.22
N ARG A 290 14.16 -8.00 -9.01
CA ARG A 290 12.81 -8.43 -8.58
C ARG A 290 12.29 -7.79 -7.30
N LYS A 291 13.17 -7.29 -6.41
CA LYS A 291 12.81 -6.57 -5.18
C LYS A 291 12.87 -5.03 -5.32
N SER A 292 13.12 -4.49 -6.52
CA SER A 292 13.23 -3.03 -6.73
C SER A 292 11.90 -2.31 -6.58
N HIS A 293 11.94 -1.08 -6.09
CA HIS A 293 10.79 -0.16 -6.00
C HIS A 293 10.81 0.93 -7.09
N LEU A 294 11.81 0.90 -7.98
CA LEU A 294 12.05 1.94 -8.98
C LEU A 294 11.24 1.67 -10.25
N ILE A 295 10.08 2.34 -10.36
CA ILE A 295 9.15 2.28 -11.49
C ILE A 295 9.88 2.42 -12.83
N LYS A 296 10.65 3.50 -13.03
CA LYS A 296 11.30 3.79 -14.31
C LYS A 296 12.55 2.93 -14.55
N LYS A 297 13.50 2.99 -13.62
CA LYS A 297 14.87 2.50 -13.83
C LYS A 297 14.96 0.98 -13.90
N ASP A 298 14.19 0.28 -13.07
CA ASP A 298 14.33 -1.16 -12.88
C ASP A 298 13.09 -1.93 -13.33
N LEU A 299 11.87 -1.46 -13.04
CA LEU A 299 10.65 -2.21 -13.40
C LEU A 299 10.27 -2.00 -14.87
N TRP A 300 9.80 -0.79 -15.23
CA TRP A 300 9.32 -0.47 -16.57
C TRP A 300 10.38 -0.71 -17.65
N LYS A 301 11.64 -0.31 -17.40
CA LYS A 301 12.75 -0.54 -18.35
C LYS A 301 12.86 -2.00 -18.82
N ASN A 302 12.56 -2.95 -17.94
CA ASN A 302 12.68 -4.38 -18.23
C ASN A 302 11.34 -5.03 -18.62
N VAL A 303 10.22 -4.46 -18.20
CA VAL A 303 8.87 -4.91 -18.58
C VAL A 303 8.46 -4.42 -19.98
N LYS A 304 8.80 -3.18 -20.36
CA LYS A 304 8.44 -2.61 -21.67
C LYS A 304 8.84 -3.50 -22.85
N PRO A 305 10.09 -4.04 -22.93
CA PRO A 305 10.46 -4.92 -24.04
C PRO A 305 9.64 -6.21 -24.12
N VAL A 306 9.20 -6.76 -22.98
CA VAL A 306 8.37 -7.97 -22.94
C VAL A 306 6.98 -7.68 -23.49
N ILE A 307 6.36 -6.58 -23.04
CA ILE A 307 5.04 -6.14 -23.54
C ILE A 307 5.11 -5.87 -25.05
N GLN A 308 6.13 -5.13 -25.48
CA GLN A 308 6.32 -4.78 -26.90
C GLN A 308 6.43 -6.03 -27.76
N TYR A 309 7.27 -6.99 -27.37
CA TYR A 309 7.47 -8.24 -28.11
C TYR A 309 6.14 -8.98 -28.34
N TYR A 310 5.36 -9.22 -27.28
CA TYR A 310 4.12 -9.97 -27.42
C TYR A 310 2.99 -9.16 -28.07
N ALA A 311 2.99 -7.84 -27.93
CA ALA A 311 2.08 -6.98 -28.69
C ALA A 311 2.36 -7.05 -30.19
N ASP A 312 3.63 -7.01 -30.60
CA ASP A 312 4.05 -7.12 -32.00
C ASP A 312 3.71 -8.49 -32.60
N GLU A 313 3.98 -9.59 -31.88
CA GLU A 313 3.62 -10.95 -32.32
C GLU A 313 2.10 -11.13 -32.52
N GLN A 314 1.29 -10.37 -31.79
CA GLN A 314 -0.17 -10.38 -31.90
C GLN A 314 -0.72 -9.31 -32.87
N GLY A 315 0.14 -8.51 -33.50
CA GLY A 315 -0.26 -7.44 -34.41
C GLY A 315 -1.05 -6.31 -33.74
N GLN A 316 -0.79 -6.05 -32.45
CA GLN A 316 -1.41 -4.96 -31.70
C GLN A 316 -0.72 -3.61 -31.98
N ASP A 317 -1.47 -2.51 -31.83
CA ASP A 317 -0.91 -1.16 -31.89
C ASP A 317 -0.08 -0.85 -30.62
N THR A 318 1.17 -0.47 -30.82
CA THR A 318 2.13 -0.23 -29.74
C THR A 318 2.35 1.25 -29.43
N GLU A 319 1.69 2.18 -30.13
CA GLU A 319 1.78 3.62 -29.83
C GLU A 319 1.38 3.94 -28.38
N LEU A 320 0.41 3.19 -27.86
CA LEU A 320 -0.06 3.33 -26.47
C LEU A 320 1.04 3.03 -25.44
N ILE A 321 2.01 2.16 -25.76
CA ILE A 321 3.11 1.80 -24.86
C ILE A 321 4.00 3.02 -24.60
N ASP A 322 4.25 3.84 -25.62
CA ASP A 322 5.04 5.06 -25.47
C ASP A 322 4.27 6.14 -24.70
N VAL A 323 2.95 6.23 -24.87
CA VAL A 323 2.10 7.10 -24.04
C VAL A 323 2.20 6.69 -22.56
N VAL A 324 2.04 5.40 -22.26
CA VAL A 324 2.16 4.84 -20.91
C VAL A 324 3.53 5.11 -20.31
N GLU A 325 4.60 4.95 -21.07
CA GLU A 325 5.97 5.23 -20.64
C GLU A 325 6.10 6.67 -20.14
N GLN A 326 5.64 7.65 -20.93
CA GLN A 326 5.71 9.06 -20.52
C GLN A 326 4.92 9.31 -19.23
N LYS A 327 3.77 8.65 -19.06
CA LYS A 327 2.96 8.81 -17.85
C LYS A 327 3.60 8.16 -16.62
N LEU A 328 4.17 6.97 -16.76
CA LEU A 328 4.96 6.33 -15.70
C LEU A 328 6.18 7.16 -15.32
N PHE A 329 6.81 7.84 -16.27
CA PHE A 329 7.94 8.73 -15.99
C PHE A 329 7.50 9.95 -15.19
N ALA A 330 6.35 10.54 -15.49
CA ALA A 330 5.79 11.60 -14.66
C ALA A 330 5.51 11.13 -13.23
N ILE A 331 4.92 9.94 -13.04
CA ILE A 331 4.74 9.35 -11.69
C ILE A 331 6.10 9.13 -11.00
N ASN A 332 7.11 8.65 -11.71
CA ASN A 332 8.46 8.50 -11.17
C ASN A 332 9.08 9.83 -10.75
N ASP A 333 8.85 10.90 -11.51
CA ASP A 333 9.40 12.23 -11.19
C ASP A 333 8.67 12.86 -10.00
N ILE A 334 7.39 12.54 -9.83
CA ILE A 334 6.58 12.94 -8.66
C ILE A 334 6.95 12.12 -7.42
N ASP A 335 7.14 10.80 -7.52
CA ASP A 335 7.34 9.91 -6.37
C ASP A 335 8.23 8.70 -6.71
N LYS A 336 9.52 8.98 -6.93
CA LYS A 336 10.54 8.00 -7.33
C LYS A 336 10.65 6.81 -6.37
N ASN A 337 10.62 7.07 -5.07
CA ASN A 337 10.85 6.06 -4.03
C ASN A 337 9.55 5.54 -3.41
N GLY A 338 8.39 6.06 -3.82
CA GLY A 338 7.09 5.66 -3.27
C GLY A 338 6.84 6.18 -1.86
N ASP A 339 7.44 7.30 -1.47
CA ASP A 339 7.38 7.86 -0.12
C ASP A 339 6.81 9.30 -0.08
N ASN A 340 6.64 9.97 -1.22
CA ASN A 340 6.17 11.35 -1.26
C ASN A 340 4.72 11.55 -0.81
N PHE A 341 3.88 10.53 -0.93
CA PHE A 341 2.50 10.54 -0.42
C PHE A 341 2.33 9.78 0.90
N ARG A 342 3.42 9.33 1.53
CA ARG A 342 3.40 8.71 2.87
C ARG A 342 3.81 9.66 3.97
N TYR A 343 4.66 10.64 3.65
CA TYR A 343 5.25 11.56 4.61
C TYR A 343 5.18 12.99 4.08
N PRO A 344 4.96 14.01 4.93
CA PRO A 344 5.01 15.39 4.49
C PRO A 344 6.44 15.81 4.12
N THR A 345 7.45 15.21 4.77
CA THR A 345 8.86 15.58 4.62
C THR A 345 9.78 14.38 4.32
N SER A 346 10.97 14.67 3.83
CA SER A 346 12.12 13.76 3.86
C SER A 346 12.63 13.53 5.29
N TYR A 347 13.62 12.65 5.46
CA TYR A 347 14.38 12.53 6.70
C TYR A 347 15.05 13.86 7.08
N SER A 348 15.46 14.68 6.11
CA SER A 348 16.03 16.00 6.37
C SER A 348 14.99 17.06 6.79
N LEU A 349 13.73 16.68 7.00
CA LEU A 349 12.58 17.55 7.25
C LEU A 349 12.33 18.59 6.14
N GLU A 350 12.74 18.27 4.91
CA GLU A 350 12.37 19.05 3.72
C GLU A 350 11.02 18.59 3.21
N TYR A 351 10.09 19.52 3.01
CA TYR A 351 8.76 19.21 2.48
C TYR A 351 8.85 18.71 1.04
N ARG A 352 8.16 17.59 0.78
CA ARG A 352 8.26 16.87 -0.49
C ARG A 352 7.36 17.49 -1.56
N ILE A 353 6.10 17.71 -1.20
CA ILE A 353 5.09 18.36 -2.05
C ILE A 353 4.46 19.45 -1.21
N ASN A 354 4.60 20.71 -1.62
CA ASN A 354 4.05 21.87 -0.95
C ASN A 354 3.66 22.95 -1.97
N ASP A 355 2.68 23.78 -1.61
CA ASP A 355 2.15 24.87 -2.44
C ASP A 355 1.72 24.39 -3.84
N LYS A 356 1.01 23.27 -3.89
CA LYS A 356 0.48 22.68 -5.14
C LYS A 356 -1.03 22.63 -5.13
N LYS A 357 -1.63 22.92 -6.28
CA LYS A 357 -3.03 22.60 -6.54
C LYS A 357 -3.10 21.27 -7.27
N LEU A 358 -4.06 20.45 -6.88
CA LEU A 358 -4.31 19.16 -7.50
C LEU A 358 -5.81 19.03 -7.76
N ASP A 359 -6.18 18.57 -8.94
CA ASP A 359 -7.51 18.06 -9.19
C ASP A 359 -7.50 16.57 -8.85
N LEU A 360 -8.15 16.22 -7.73
CA LEU A 360 -8.10 14.85 -7.20
C LEU A 360 -8.73 13.84 -8.16
N LYS A 361 -9.74 14.24 -8.94
CA LYS A 361 -10.40 13.37 -9.91
C LYS A 361 -9.52 13.14 -11.11
N ASN A 362 -8.93 14.19 -11.68
CA ASN A 362 -7.97 14.04 -12.77
C ASN A 362 -6.76 13.18 -12.35
N ALA A 363 -6.21 13.39 -11.14
CA ALA A 363 -5.12 12.58 -10.60
C ALA A 363 -5.51 11.09 -10.43
N TYR A 364 -6.72 10.83 -9.92
CA TYR A 364 -7.29 9.49 -9.81
C TYR A 364 -7.43 8.83 -11.20
N GLU A 365 -8.07 9.51 -12.15
CA GLU A 365 -8.30 8.98 -13.50
C GLU A 365 -6.99 8.73 -14.25
N TYR A 366 -6.00 9.62 -14.09
CA TYR A 366 -4.65 9.47 -14.61
C TYR A 366 -4.02 8.15 -14.15
N MET A 367 -3.97 7.91 -12.84
CA MET A 367 -3.33 6.72 -12.28
C MET A 367 -4.16 5.45 -12.53
N ARG A 368 -5.49 5.54 -12.46
CA ARG A 368 -6.39 4.43 -12.74
C ARG A 368 -6.29 3.96 -14.19
N SER A 369 -6.07 4.88 -15.13
CA SER A 369 -5.83 4.53 -16.54
C SER A 369 -4.54 3.71 -16.73
N LEU A 370 -3.48 4.03 -15.98
CA LEU A 370 -2.23 3.24 -15.98
C LEU A 370 -2.45 1.85 -15.41
N LEU A 371 -3.19 1.75 -14.29
CA LEU A 371 -3.55 0.47 -13.69
C LEU A 371 -4.34 -0.41 -14.66
N ASN A 372 -5.32 0.16 -15.37
CA ASN A 372 -6.10 -0.54 -16.40
C ASN A 372 -5.23 -1.09 -17.53
N PHE A 373 -4.28 -0.28 -18.02
CA PHE A 373 -3.33 -0.73 -19.04
C PHE A 373 -2.45 -1.89 -18.53
N LEU A 374 -1.85 -1.74 -17.35
CA LEU A 374 -0.95 -2.75 -16.79
C LEU A 374 -1.68 -4.07 -16.49
N ASP A 375 -2.94 -3.99 -16.05
CA ASP A 375 -3.79 -5.16 -15.82
C ASP A 375 -4.17 -5.90 -17.11
N ARG A 376 -4.33 -5.16 -18.22
CA ARG A 376 -4.54 -5.76 -19.55
C ARG A 376 -3.28 -6.43 -20.09
N CYS A 377 -2.12 -5.81 -19.90
CA CYS A 377 -0.84 -6.45 -20.25
C CYS A 377 -0.64 -7.76 -19.46
N ASP A 378 -1.05 -7.78 -18.19
CA ASP A 378 -0.96 -8.96 -17.34
C ASP A 378 -1.82 -10.10 -17.88
N SER A 379 -3.10 -9.82 -18.13
CA SER A 379 -4.02 -10.79 -18.74
C SER A 379 -3.51 -11.33 -20.07
N MET A 380 -2.86 -10.48 -20.88
CA MET A 380 -2.26 -10.89 -22.15
C MET A 380 -1.08 -11.84 -21.92
N LEU A 381 -0.15 -11.50 -21.01
CA LEU A 381 1.04 -12.32 -20.75
C LEU A 381 0.68 -13.64 -20.07
N ASP A 382 -0.33 -13.66 -19.20
CA ASP A 382 -0.82 -14.90 -18.58
C ASP A 382 -1.38 -15.87 -19.62
N ALA A 383 -2.25 -15.39 -20.52
CA ALA A 383 -2.80 -16.21 -21.60
C ALA A 383 -1.70 -16.76 -22.53
N VAL A 384 -0.67 -15.96 -22.81
CA VAL A 384 0.51 -16.40 -23.56
C VAL A 384 1.29 -17.47 -22.81
N ALA A 385 1.55 -17.27 -21.51
CA ALA A 385 2.32 -18.21 -20.70
C ALA A 385 1.61 -19.56 -20.59
N GLU A 386 0.27 -19.56 -20.44
CA GLU A 386 -0.55 -20.77 -20.47
C GLU A 386 -0.38 -21.53 -21.78
N TYR A 387 -0.54 -20.84 -22.93
CA TYR A 387 -0.37 -21.45 -24.25
C TYR A 387 1.05 -22.01 -24.46
N GLU A 388 2.09 -21.27 -24.10
CA GLU A 388 3.48 -21.71 -24.21
C GLU A 388 3.79 -22.93 -23.33
N ASN A 389 3.16 -23.02 -22.17
CA ASN A 389 3.32 -24.15 -21.25
C ASN A 389 2.58 -25.41 -21.73
N GLU A 390 1.36 -25.25 -22.24
CA GLU A 390 0.60 -26.34 -22.88
C GLU A 390 1.37 -26.91 -24.07
N ALA A 391 1.81 -26.05 -24.99
CA ALA A 391 2.58 -26.47 -26.17
C ALA A 391 3.81 -27.28 -25.77
N ARG A 392 4.58 -26.80 -24.77
CA ARG A 392 5.76 -27.51 -24.26
C ARG A 392 5.41 -28.88 -23.67
N SER A 393 4.35 -28.95 -22.88
CA SER A 393 3.89 -30.19 -22.27
C SER A 393 3.49 -31.24 -23.32
N TYR A 394 2.84 -30.83 -24.41
CA TYR A 394 2.51 -31.71 -25.53
C TYR A 394 3.77 -32.23 -26.24
N TYR A 395 4.72 -31.36 -26.56
CA TYR A 395 6.00 -31.77 -27.17
C TYR A 395 6.79 -32.73 -26.28
N GLU A 396 6.86 -32.48 -24.97
CA GLU A 396 7.55 -33.35 -24.01
C GLU A 396 6.88 -34.73 -23.89
N ALA A 397 5.54 -34.79 -23.92
CA ALA A 397 4.79 -36.03 -23.91
C ALA A 397 5.00 -36.84 -25.19
N GLU A 398 4.98 -36.19 -26.35
CA GLU A 398 5.24 -36.83 -27.65
C GLU A 398 6.65 -37.43 -27.69
N MET A 399 7.67 -36.64 -27.33
CA MET A 399 9.05 -37.14 -27.25
C MET A 399 9.25 -38.28 -26.26
N SER A 400 8.60 -38.22 -25.09
CA SER A 400 8.68 -39.30 -24.10
C SER A 400 8.02 -40.59 -24.60
N SER A 401 6.91 -40.46 -25.34
CA SER A 401 6.26 -41.60 -25.98
C SER A 401 7.12 -42.21 -27.10
N GLU A 402 7.85 -41.41 -27.88
CA GLU A 402 8.77 -41.95 -28.89
C GLU A 402 9.98 -42.68 -28.29
N ILE A 403 10.40 -42.31 -27.08
CA ILE A 403 11.49 -42.96 -26.34
C ILE A 403 11.03 -44.28 -25.71
N GLU A 404 9.78 -44.39 -25.24
CA GLU A 404 9.25 -45.65 -24.67
C GLU A 404 8.98 -46.74 -25.71
N TRP A 405 8.89 -46.38 -27.00
CA TRP A 405 8.64 -47.32 -28.11
C TRP A 405 9.90 -47.77 -28.85
N ASN A 406 11.08 -47.27 -28.47
CA ASN A 406 12.40 -47.71 -28.93
C ASN A 406 13.16 -48.44 -27.82
#